data_AF-A0AAV1MBM5-F1
#
_entry.id   AF-A0AAV1MBM5-F1
#
_cell.length_a   1.000
_cell.length_b   1.000
_cell.length_c   1.000
_cell.angle_alpha   90.00
_cell.angle_beta   90.00
_cell.angle_gamma   90.00
#
_symmetry.space_group_name_H-M   'P 1'
#
loop_
_entity.id
_entity.type
_entity.pdbx_description
1 polymer ?
#
loop_
_entity_poly.entity_id
_entity_poly.type
_entity_poly.pdbx_seq_one_letter_code
_entity_poly.pdbx_strand_id
1 'polypeptide(L)'
;MKNGDKFVTPGKHRQGQTKKQIDDFDLCVIRQKVIFFYKVQKKVPTLRKLLAVIREENFVRSDEFLRQILNSTGFKFKKCPTNRQALIEKPVIASKRTYICKS
;
A
#
# COMPACT_ATOMS: atom_id res chain seq x y z
N MET A 1 -13.59 -55.15 15.57
CA MET A 1 -12.39 -54.28 15.65
C MET A 1 -12.85 -52.88 15.27
N LYS A 2 -12.86 -51.91 16.21
CA LYS A 2 -13.24 -50.53 15.91
C LYS A 2 -11.97 -49.77 15.48
N ASN A 3 -11.91 -49.39 14.21
CA ASN A 3 -10.87 -48.49 13.74
C ASN A 3 -11.09 -47.12 14.40
N GLY A 4 -10.08 -46.60 15.09
CA GLY A 4 -10.17 -45.32 15.79
C GLY A 4 -10.32 -44.17 14.79
N ASP A 5 -11.54 -43.72 14.58
CA ASP A 5 -11.83 -42.50 13.81
C ASP A 5 -11.24 -41.30 14.56
N LYS A 6 -10.06 -40.87 14.11
CA LYS A 6 -9.46 -39.62 14.55
C LYS A 6 -10.23 -38.50 13.89
N PHE A 7 -10.99 -37.72 14.67
CA PHE A 7 -11.60 -36.48 14.20
C PHE A 7 -10.50 -35.50 13.74
N VAL A 8 -10.18 -35.50 12.45
CA VAL A 8 -9.26 -34.52 11.86
C VAL A 8 -10.05 -33.25 11.61
N THR A 9 -9.64 -32.13 12.21
CA THR A 9 -10.27 -30.83 11.97
C THR A 9 -10.20 -30.50 10.47
N PRO A 10 -11.34 -30.26 9.80
CA PRO A 10 -11.34 -29.92 8.39
C PRO A 10 -10.50 -28.65 8.16
N GLY A 11 -9.57 -28.71 7.21
CA GLY A 11 -8.68 -27.60 6.86
C GLY A 11 -7.26 -27.66 7.46
N LYS A 12 -6.94 -28.63 8.32
CA LYS A 12 -5.59 -28.75 8.93
C LYS A 12 -4.45 -28.94 7.91
N HIS A 13 -4.75 -29.51 6.74
CA HIS A 13 -3.80 -29.70 5.64
C HIS A 13 -4.04 -28.76 4.45
N ARG A 14 -4.84 -27.69 4.63
CA ARG A 14 -5.08 -26.75 3.53
C ARG A 14 -3.79 -26.00 3.23
N GLN A 15 -3.25 -26.19 2.03
CA GLN A 15 -2.08 -25.44 1.58
C GLN A 15 -2.45 -23.95 1.48
N GLY A 16 -1.57 -23.08 1.99
CA GLY A 16 -1.72 -21.64 1.88
C GLY A 16 -1.64 -21.19 0.42
N GLN A 17 -2.27 -20.06 0.09
CA GLN A 17 -2.14 -19.49 -1.25
C GLN A 17 -0.71 -19.01 -1.49
N THR A 18 -0.17 -19.33 -2.67
CA THR A 18 1.16 -18.89 -3.09
C THR A 18 1.23 -17.37 -3.17
N LYS A 19 2.23 -16.77 -2.52
CA LYS A 19 2.50 -15.34 -2.62
C LYS A 19 2.95 -15.03 -4.05
N LYS A 20 2.17 -14.22 -4.77
CA LYS A 20 2.58 -13.75 -6.11
C LYS A 20 3.79 -12.83 -5.94
N GLN A 21 4.88 -13.12 -6.65
CA GLN A 21 5.99 -12.19 -6.78
C GLN A 21 5.56 -11.03 -7.68
N ILE A 22 5.95 -9.83 -7.29
CA ILE A 22 5.63 -8.58 -7.97
C ILE A 22 6.90 -8.11 -8.64
N ASP A 23 6.80 -7.77 -9.92
CA ASP A 23 7.92 -7.24 -10.67
C ASP A 23 8.07 -5.72 -10.44
N ASP A 24 9.26 -5.18 -10.70
CA ASP A 24 9.54 -3.75 -10.55
C ASP A 24 8.66 -2.89 -11.48
N PHE A 25 8.29 -3.44 -12.64
CA PHE A 25 7.34 -2.82 -13.55
C PHE A 25 5.97 -2.61 -12.90
N ASP A 26 5.42 -3.64 -12.26
CA ASP A 26 4.13 -3.59 -11.56
C ASP A 26 4.15 -2.54 -10.45
N LEU A 27 5.27 -2.48 -9.70
CA LEU A 27 5.46 -1.47 -8.66
C LEU A 27 5.49 -0.05 -9.24
N CYS A 28 6.11 0.13 -10.42
CA CYS A 28 6.13 1.40 -11.12
C CYS A 28 4.72 1.84 -11.53
N VAL A 29 3.93 0.95 -12.13
CA VAL A 29 2.54 1.22 -12.52
C VAL A 29 1.71 1.65 -11.31
N ILE A 30 1.80 0.93 -10.18
CA ILE A 30 1.07 1.27 -8.96
C ILE A 30 1.47 2.65 -8.43
N ARG A 31 2.78 2.97 -8.41
CA ARG A 31 3.28 4.29 -8.01
C ARG A 31 2.71 5.39 -8.90
N GLN A 32 2.72 5.20 -10.22
CA GLN A 32 2.21 6.17 -11.17
C GLN A 32 0.70 6.41 -10.99
N LYS A 33 -0.09 5.35 -10.78
CA LYS A 33 -1.52 5.49 -10.51
C LYS A 33 -1.77 6.28 -9.22
N VAL A 34 -1.01 6.02 -8.14
CA VAL A 34 -1.12 6.81 -6.90
C VAL A 34 -0.82 8.29 -7.17
N ILE A 35 0.23 8.60 -7.92
CA ILE A 35 0.58 9.97 -8.31
C ILE A 35 -0.52 10.61 -9.16
N PHE A 36 -1.11 9.86 -10.10
CA PHE A 36 -2.19 10.32 -10.97
C PHE A 36 -3.43 10.77 -10.17
N PHE A 37 -3.82 10.03 -9.13
CA PHE A 37 -4.92 10.41 -8.24
C PHE A 37 -4.70 11.79 -7.60
N TYR A 38 -3.47 12.07 -7.14
CA TYR A 38 -3.13 13.36 -6.55
C TYR A 38 -2.95 14.47 -7.57
N LYS A 39 -2.25 14.20 -8.69
CA LYS A 39 -1.89 15.23 -9.67
C LYS A 39 -3.04 15.60 -10.58
N VAL A 40 -3.73 14.61 -11.14
CA VAL A 40 -4.75 14.81 -12.17
C VAL A 40 -6.14 14.86 -11.56
N GLN A 41 -6.53 13.83 -10.80
CA GLN A 41 -7.90 13.77 -10.26
C GLN A 41 -8.15 14.65 -9.04
N LYS A 42 -7.09 15.13 -8.37
CA LYS A 42 -7.16 15.86 -7.08
C LYS A 42 -7.96 15.12 -6.00
N LYS A 43 -7.95 13.79 -6.03
CA LYS A 43 -8.68 12.92 -5.09
C LYS A 43 -7.71 12.14 -4.22
N VAL A 44 -8.11 11.86 -2.98
CA VAL A 44 -7.35 10.97 -2.09
C VAL A 44 -7.43 9.54 -2.65
N PRO A 45 -6.29 8.89 -2.92
CA PRO A 45 -6.24 7.52 -3.41
C PRO A 45 -6.52 6.56 -2.25
N THR A 46 -7.79 6.25 -2.02
CA THR A 46 -8.17 5.19 -1.07
C THR A 46 -7.97 3.82 -1.72
N LEU A 47 -7.77 2.77 -0.92
CA LEU A 47 -7.57 1.40 -1.40
C LEU A 47 -8.64 0.99 -2.42
N ARG A 48 -9.93 1.21 -2.13
CA ARG A 48 -11.04 0.89 -3.03
C ARG A 48 -10.98 1.62 -4.37
N LYS A 49 -10.61 2.91 -4.37
CA LYS A 49 -10.51 3.73 -5.58
C LYS A 49 -9.31 3.30 -6.44
N LEU A 50 -8.18 3.05 -5.80
CA LEU A 50 -7.00 2.52 -6.46
C LEU A 50 -7.30 1.14 -7.05
N LEU A 51 -7.95 0.25 -6.28
CA LEU A 51 -8.25 -1.09 -6.74
C LEU A 51 -9.21 -1.09 -7.94
N ALA A 52 -10.21 -0.21 -7.96
CA ALA A 52 -11.09 -0.07 -9.13
C ALA A 52 -10.30 0.22 -10.41
N VAL A 53 -9.35 1.15 -10.36
CA VAL A 53 -8.52 1.53 -11.52
C VAL A 53 -7.44 0.49 -11.84
N ILE A 54 -6.87 -0.16 -10.84
CA ILE A 54 -5.79 -1.14 -11.03
C ILE A 54 -6.33 -2.51 -11.48
N ARG A 55 -7.59 -2.84 -11.13
CA ARG A 55 -8.23 -4.08 -11.55
C ARG A 55 -8.43 -4.12 -13.07
N GLU A 56 -8.71 -2.99 -13.70
CA GLU A 56 -8.78 -2.87 -15.17
C GLU A 56 -7.45 -3.28 -15.84
N GLU A 57 -6.33 -3.03 -15.16
CA GLU A 57 -4.98 -3.32 -15.62
C GLU A 57 -4.49 -4.73 -15.20
N ASN A 58 -5.35 -5.58 -14.60
CA ASN A 58 -5.09 -6.97 -14.20
C ASN A 58 -3.92 -7.25 -13.21
N PHE A 59 -3.34 -6.24 -12.57
CA PHE A 59 -2.19 -6.45 -11.66
C PHE A 59 -2.58 -6.94 -10.25
N VAL A 60 -3.74 -6.56 -9.73
CA VAL A 60 -4.10 -6.72 -8.31
C VAL A 60 -5.36 -7.55 -8.13
N ARG A 61 -5.23 -8.63 -7.35
CA ARG A 61 -6.31 -9.59 -7.10
C ARG A 61 -7.17 -9.28 -5.86
N SER A 62 -6.63 -8.55 -4.88
CA SER A 62 -7.23 -8.33 -3.56
C SER A 62 -6.84 -6.98 -2.95
N ASP A 63 -7.73 -6.42 -2.12
CA ASP A 63 -7.48 -5.21 -1.32
C ASP A 63 -6.28 -5.38 -0.38
N GLU A 64 -6.14 -6.57 0.24
CA GLU A 64 -5.03 -6.85 1.16
C GLU A 64 -3.69 -6.87 0.43
N PHE A 65 -3.67 -7.43 -0.77
CA PHE A 65 -2.49 -7.47 -1.61
C PHE A 65 -2.04 -6.05 -1.98
N LEU A 66 -2.98 -5.19 -2.42
CA LEU A 66 -2.67 -3.78 -2.69
C LEU A 66 -2.14 -3.05 -1.45
N ARG A 67 -2.72 -3.33 -0.28
CA ARG A 67 -2.27 -2.72 0.98
C ARG A 67 -0.86 -3.15 1.36
N GLN A 68 -0.52 -4.43 1.18
CA GLN A 68 0.84 -4.93 1.40
C GLN A 68 1.85 -4.24 0.48
N ILE A 69 1.50 -4.06 -0.80
CA ILE A 69 2.35 -3.38 -1.79
C ILE A 69 2.58 -1.91 -1.41
N LEU A 70 1.52 -1.19 -1.03
CA LEU A 70 1.65 0.21 -0.66
C LEU A 70 2.53 0.38 0.58
N ASN A 71 2.42 -0.56 1.54
CA ASN A 71 3.28 -0.57 2.72
C ASN A 71 4.75 -0.89 2.35
N SER A 72 5.00 -1.87 1.48
CA SER A 72 6.37 -2.25 1.08
C SER A 72 7.06 -1.17 0.25
N THR A 73 6.30 -0.45 -0.59
CA THR A 73 6.79 0.68 -1.38
C THR A 73 7.00 1.96 -0.57
N GLY A 74 6.61 1.98 0.70
CA GLY A 74 6.83 3.08 1.63
C GLY A 74 5.73 4.14 1.66
N PHE A 75 4.60 3.94 0.97
CA PHE A 75 3.47 4.86 1.06
C PHE A 75 2.77 4.72 2.42
N LYS A 76 2.64 5.84 3.14
CA LYS A 76 1.92 5.91 4.40
C LYS A 76 0.88 7.00 4.35
N PHE A 77 -0.38 6.65 4.61
CA PHE A 77 -1.45 7.63 4.80
C PHE A 77 -1.37 8.20 6.20
N LYS A 78 -1.25 9.51 6.30
CA LYS A 78 -1.29 10.25 7.56
C LYS A 78 -2.54 11.13 7.59
N LYS A 79 -3.30 11.05 8.68
CA LYS A 79 -4.36 12.02 8.94
C LYS A 79 -3.71 13.36 9.27
N CYS A 80 -4.01 14.38 8.48
CA CYS A 80 -3.59 15.74 8.74
C CYS A 80 -4.79 16.48 9.36
N PRO A 81 -4.68 17.02 10.59
CA PRO A 81 -5.80 17.70 11.24
C PRO A 81 -6.15 19.04 10.56
N THR A 82 -5.19 19.66 9.87
CA THR A 82 -5.41 20.86 9.04
C THR A 82 -4.64 20.76 7.74
N ASN A 83 -5.22 21.27 6.65
CA ASN A 83 -4.58 21.29 5.33
C ASN A 83 -3.24 22.05 5.34
N ARG A 84 -3.12 23.10 6.16
CA ARG A 84 -1.89 23.89 6.31
C ARG A 84 -0.72 23.08 6.86
N GLN A 85 -0.96 22.15 7.79
CA GLN A 85 0.12 21.32 8.37
C GLN A 85 0.74 20.34 7.37
N ALA A 86 0.03 19.99 6.30
CA ALA A 86 0.57 19.15 5.24
C ALA A 86 1.46 19.94 4.26
N LEU A 87 1.18 21.23 4.10
CA LEU A 87 1.83 22.11 3.12
C LEU A 87 3.01 22.90 3.72
N ILE A 88 3.01 23.12 5.04
CA ILE A 88 4.02 23.91 5.73
C ILE A 88 5.08 22.97 6.31
N GLU A 89 6.34 23.21 5.93
CA GLU A 89 7.48 22.54 6.55
C GLU A 89 7.53 22.85 8.05
N LYS A 90 7.84 21.84 8.87
CA LYS A 90 8.00 22.07 10.30
C LYS A 90 9.18 23.02 10.54
N PRO A 91 9.07 24.01 11.44
CA PRO A 91 10.15 24.96 11.72
C PRO A 91 11.49 24.28 12.03
N VAL A 92 11.48 23.17 12.78
CA VAL A 92 12.68 22.38 13.12
C VAL A 92 13.39 21.81 11.88
N ILE A 93 12.64 21.42 10.85
CA ILE A 93 13.22 20.87 9.61
C ILE A 93 13.80 22.02 8.77
N ALA A 94 13.10 23.15 8.70
CA ALA A 94 13.59 24.37 8.05
C ALA A 94 14.90 24.87 8.68
N SER A 95 14.97 24.91 10.02
CA SER A 95 16.19 25.29 10.75
C SER A 95 17.38 24.37 10.45
N LYS A 96 17.15 23.05 10.33
CA LYS A 96 18.22 22.10 9.95
C LYS A 96 18.73 22.36 8.54
N ARG A 97 17.85 22.68 7.58
CA ARG A 97 18.26 23.06 6.21
C ARG A 97 19.16 24.30 6.22
N THR A 98 18.80 25.33 7.01
CA THR A 98 19.61 26.54 7.10
C THR A 98 20.98 26.32 7.75
N TYR A 99 21.11 25.37 8.68
CA TYR A 99 22.38 25.05 9.31
C TYR A 99 23.32 24.31 8.35
N ILE A 100 22.79 23.33 7.62
CA ILE A 100 23.57 22.53 6.67
C ILE A 100 24.04 23.36 5.47
N CYS A 101 23.20 24.26 4.94
CA CYS A 101 23.57 25.10 3.79
C CYS A 101 24.45 26.32 4.14
N LYS A 102 24.85 26.49 5.40
CA LYS A 102 25.75 27.57 5.85
C LYS A 102 27.13 27.09 6.31
N SER A 103 27.44 25.79 6.15
CA SER A 103 28.79 25.21 6.31
C SER A 103 29.44 25.02 4.95
#